data_AF-A0A1Y1W0I5-F1
#
_entry.id   AF-A0A1Y1W0I5-F1
#
_cell.length_a   1.000
_cell.length_b   1.000
_cell.length_c   1.000
_cell.angle_alpha   90.00
_cell.angle_beta   90.00
_cell.angle_gamma   90.00
#
_symmetry.space_group_name_H-M   'P 1'
#
loop_
_entity.id
_entity.type
_entity.pdbx_description
1 polymer ?
#
loop_
_entity_poly.entity_id
_entity_poly.type
_entity_poly.pdbx_seq_one_letter_code
_entity_poly.pdbx_strand_id
1 'polypeptide(L)'
;MTPFQSELRALLTRVLSERRNMPDVADARYTARGVEQLGFKHSSEIFVDSFIVEVVVEKCSESDIKVKQKSASVRLHKVFGEGFGYKYVRSKISEQYGPVAIYKVSTPNIAITSSLLTVKFATMADHKIFLQNYDITMDCMNISSRNIIYKYLLERGVEKKDVVDDLHKSGSNCISWFTKKGDVKVKNKIYNKFIQLLESGEVRNPLSSKLSEFVMPTLHNFGETLYACRNSGLTRIELTVHSSQMQTVEWNSNLLLNTVQFMNECRTFATSYEKQWKALVDKVSSCYTVCIYVRQQHTLAYCHWFNSITSKKQGIIKKLNKNDDPMVVVANLSFNNRPTLYQIYDSLESGLETEKVLRRVDENITIVPSQRNSFWSTYPTTKQYHTFEEMGLVNYKGMHIGWIDSKQAKSKICLSKMSEDKYSAKEENINALTTAIDNITLDETSHIFIKENTDLKPSLYRVAYNVLQLGDEFTATHYALHTFRGHSYFYVDILIKGRDKQPTLIRTPVDSSIGKAISQQLGERKQQIYLRVISVGYRTITVE
;
A
#
# COMPACT_ATOMS: atom_id res chain seq x y z
N MET A 1 -3.85 -5.35 22.59
CA MET A 1 -3.96 -3.89 22.33
C MET A 1 -4.85 -3.32 23.41
N THR A 2 -4.45 -2.25 24.07
CA THR A 2 -5.28 -1.63 25.13
C THR A 2 -6.43 -0.83 24.50
N PRO A 3 -7.55 -0.61 25.22
CA PRO A 3 -8.64 0.26 24.74
C PRO A 3 -8.14 1.63 24.28
N PHE A 4 -7.29 2.27 25.10
CA PHE A 4 -6.64 3.54 24.78
C PHE A 4 -5.86 3.53 23.45
N GLN A 5 -5.10 2.47 23.15
CA GLN A 5 -4.39 2.37 21.86
C GLN A 5 -5.35 2.27 20.67
N SER A 6 -6.55 1.71 20.87
CA SER A 6 -7.59 1.66 19.84
C SER A 6 -8.16 3.05 19.56
N GLU A 7 -8.46 3.82 20.61
CA GLU A 7 -8.97 5.19 20.52
C GLU A 7 -7.96 6.12 19.88
N LEU A 8 -6.69 6.08 20.29
CA LEU A 8 -5.64 6.89 19.69
C LEU A 8 -5.42 6.56 18.19
N ARG A 9 -5.63 5.30 17.78
CA ARG A 9 -5.61 4.94 16.34
C ARG A 9 -6.81 5.49 15.59
N ALA A 10 -7.98 5.50 16.21
CA ALA A 10 -9.18 6.09 15.62
C ALA A 10 -8.97 7.60 15.41
N LEU A 11 -8.43 8.29 16.43
CA LEU A 11 -8.05 9.69 16.34
C LEU A 11 -7.03 9.94 15.21
N LEU A 12 -5.94 9.15 15.16
CA LEU A 12 -4.96 9.26 14.08
C LEU A 12 -5.59 9.06 12.69
N THR A 13 -6.52 8.11 12.57
CA THR A 13 -7.24 7.87 11.31
C THR A 13 -8.08 9.08 10.91
N ARG A 14 -8.79 9.67 11.87
CA ARG A 14 -9.58 10.89 11.67
C ARG A 14 -8.73 12.05 11.18
N VAL A 15 -7.59 12.31 11.85
CA VAL A 15 -6.64 13.38 11.45
C VAL A 15 -6.13 13.18 10.02
N LEU A 16 -5.81 11.95 9.65
CA LEU A 16 -5.34 11.61 8.30
C LEU A 16 -6.43 11.74 7.23
N SER A 17 -7.70 11.53 7.56
CA SER A 17 -8.81 11.62 6.60
C SER A 17 -9.39 13.03 6.42
N GLU A 18 -9.35 13.86 7.46
CA GLU A 18 -9.99 15.19 7.46
C GLU A 18 -9.12 16.29 6.84
N ARG A 19 -7.80 16.06 6.72
CA ARG A 19 -6.86 17.08 6.28
C ARG A 19 -6.42 16.90 4.83
N ARG A 20 -6.26 18.03 4.13
CA ARG A 20 -5.59 18.09 2.83
C ARG A 20 -4.08 17.87 3.02
N ASN A 21 -3.39 17.35 2.00
CA ASN A 21 -1.93 17.13 1.97
C ASN A 21 -1.40 16.14 3.04
N MET A 22 -2.16 15.08 3.31
CA MET A 22 -1.70 13.94 4.12
C MET A 22 -0.95 12.91 3.25
N PRO A 23 -0.06 12.08 3.83
CA PRO A 23 0.84 11.21 3.09
C PRO A 23 0.12 9.92 2.67
N ASP A 24 -0.85 10.04 1.76
CA ASP A 24 -1.64 8.92 1.23
C ASP A 24 -0.94 8.26 0.03
N VAL A 25 -0.74 6.95 0.10
CA VAL A 25 -0.08 6.15 -0.94
C VAL A 25 -1.06 5.29 -1.76
N ALA A 26 -2.37 5.43 -1.54
CA ALA A 26 -3.39 4.60 -2.18
C ALA A 26 -3.32 4.57 -3.73
N ASP A 27 -2.86 5.66 -4.34
CA ASP A 27 -2.72 5.82 -5.80
C ASP A 27 -1.25 5.86 -6.28
N ALA A 28 -0.31 5.40 -5.44
CA ALA A 28 1.08 5.23 -5.83
C ALA A 28 1.21 4.26 -7.02
N ARG A 29 1.89 4.71 -8.07
CA ARG A 29 2.02 3.97 -9.34
C ARG A 29 3.30 3.15 -9.35
N TYR A 30 3.31 2.06 -8.61
CA TYR A 30 4.52 1.23 -8.42
C TYR A 30 5.00 0.49 -9.67
N THR A 31 4.14 0.29 -10.68
CA THR A 31 4.53 -0.27 -11.98
C THR A 31 5.04 0.82 -12.94
N ALA A 32 4.97 2.10 -12.57
CA ALA A 32 5.44 3.18 -13.42
C ALA A 32 6.94 3.09 -13.63
N ARG A 33 7.41 3.42 -14.85
CA ARG A 33 8.82 3.36 -15.24
C ARG A 33 9.44 1.95 -15.17
N GLY A 34 8.62 0.91 -14.96
CA GLY A 34 9.01 -0.48 -15.13
C GLY A 34 9.12 -0.84 -16.61
N VAL A 35 9.98 -1.81 -16.92
CA VAL A 35 10.04 -2.38 -18.27
C VAL A 35 8.92 -3.39 -18.40
N GLU A 36 8.05 -3.20 -19.39
CA GLU A 36 6.94 -4.11 -19.64
C GLU A 36 7.44 -5.52 -19.98
N GLN A 37 6.73 -6.52 -19.47
CA GLN A 37 6.99 -7.94 -19.65
C GLN A 37 5.66 -8.68 -19.81
N LEU A 38 5.73 -9.95 -20.18
CA LEU A 38 4.61 -10.89 -20.12
C LEU A 38 4.88 -11.92 -19.03
N GLY A 39 3.86 -12.14 -18.20
CA GLY A 39 3.84 -13.13 -17.15
C GLY A 39 4.77 -12.87 -15.98
N PHE A 40 4.68 -13.76 -15.00
CA PHE A 40 5.56 -13.78 -13.83
C PHE A 40 6.69 -14.78 -14.08
N LYS A 41 7.94 -14.36 -13.83
CA LYS A 41 9.10 -15.24 -14.01
C LYS A 41 9.41 -15.93 -12.68
N HIS A 42 9.37 -17.26 -12.68
CA HIS A 42 9.69 -18.08 -11.53
C HIS A 42 11.06 -17.72 -10.92
N SER A 43 11.13 -17.58 -9.59
CA SER A 43 12.38 -17.15 -8.91
C SER A 43 12.73 -17.92 -7.65
N SER A 44 11.85 -18.78 -7.13
CA SER A 44 12.08 -19.53 -5.90
C SER A 44 11.43 -20.91 -5.96
N GLU A 45 11.89 -21.84 -5.14
CA GLU A 45 11.16 -23.09 -4.89
C GLU A 45 9.73 -22.83 -4.39
N ILE A 46 8.92 -23.89 -4.38
CA ILE A 46 7.58 -23.87 -3.80
C ILE A 46 7.68 -24.17 -2.31
N PHE A 47 7.12 -23.29 -1.50
CA PHE A 47 7.12 -23.42 -0.04
C PHE A 47 5.71 -23.59 0.48
N VAL A 48 5.58 -24.24 1.63
CA VAL A 48 4.36 -24.10 2.43
C VAL A 48 4.55 -22.94 3.40
N ASP A 49 3.73 -21.89 3.32
CA ASP A 49 3.83 -20.70 4.18
C ASP A 49 3.13 -20.93 5.53
N SER A 50 1.94 -21.52 5.50
CA SER A 50 1.21 -21.82 6.73
C SER A 50 0.10 -22.85 6.58
N PHE A 51 -0.41 -23.32 7.71
CA PHE A 51 -1.54 -24.25 7.80
C PHE A 51 -2.57 -23.74 8.80
N ILE A 52 -3.84 -24.04 8.56
CA ILE A 52 -4.90 -23.88 9.57
C ILE A 52 -5.29 -25.26 10.07
N VAL A 53 -5.23 -25.44 11.39
CA VAL A 53 -5.51 -26.72 12.04
C VAL A 53 -6.56 -26.57 13.12
N GLU A 54 -7.40 -27.59 13.27
CA GLU A 54 -8.27 -27.82 14.43
C GLU A 54 -7.54 -28.69 15.44
N VAL A 55 -7.50 -28.25 16.70
CA VAL A 55 -6.99 -29.04 17.82
C VAL A 55 -8.16 -29.37 18.73
N VAL A 56 -8.48 -30.66 18.87
CA VAL A 56 -9.59 -31.11 19.73
C VAL A 56 -9.32 -30.75 21.17
N VAL A 57 -10.23 -30.06 21.85
CA VAL A 57 -10.08 -29.72 23.28
C VAL A 57 -10.98 -30.59 24.14
N GLU A 58 -10.46 -31.07 25.27
CA GLU A 58 -11.23 -31.90 26.20
C GLU A 58 -12.37 -31.10 26.83
N LYS A 59 -13.48 -31.79 27.15
CA LYS A 59 -14.66 -31.21 27.81
C LYS A 59 -14.32 -30.83 29.26
N CYS A 60 -13.77 -29.65 29.47
CA CYS A 60 -13.85 -28.93 30.74
C CYS A 60 -14.80 -27.73 30.58
N SER A 61 -15.40 -27.29 31.69
CA SER A 61 -16.35 -26.17 31.76
C SER A 61 -15.92 -24.95 30.92
N GLU A 62 -16.90 -24.18 30.43
CA GLU A 62 -16.66 -23.02 29.57
C GLU A 62 -15.73 -21.96 30.19
N SER A 63 -15.57 -21.97 31.51
CA SER A 63 -14.78 -21.00 32.28
C SER A 63 -13.27 -21.01 32.00
N ASP A 64 -12.67 -22.09 31.48
CA ASP A 64 -11.20 -22.23 31.41
C ASP A 64 -10.59 -22.20 29.99
N ILE A 65 -10.95 -21.19 29.20
CA ILE A 65 -10.39 -20.94 27.85
C ILE A 65 -8.83 -20.91 27.86
N LYS A 66 -8.21 -20.37 28.92
CA LYS A 66 -6.75 -20.31 29.06
C LYS A 66 -6.12 -21.70 29.21
N VAL A 67 -6.75 -22.60 29.95
CA VAL A 67 -6.28 -23.98 30.13
C VAL A 67 -6.41 -24.76 28.81
N LYS A 68 -7.53 -24.56 28.10
CA LYS A 68 -7.78 -25.14 26.77
C LYS A 68 -6.71 -24.70 25.75
N GLN A 69 -6.36 -23.41 25.75
CA GLN A 69 -5.30 -22.87 24.88
C GLN A 69 -3.92 -23.45 25.22
N LYS A 70 -3.59 -23.59 26.51
CA LYS A 70 -2.31 -24.16 26.96
C LYS A 70 -2.16 -25.63 26.51
N SER A 71 -3.19 -26.47 26.70
CA SER A 71 -3.15 -27.87 26.27
C SER A 71 -3.03 -28.02 24.74
N ALA A 72 -3.77 -27.21 23.97
CA ALA A 72 -3.69 -27.23 22.51
C ALA A 72 -2.31 -26.77 22.01
N SER A 73 -1.75 -25.72 22.62
CA SER A 73 -0.40 -25.22 22.30
C SER A 73 0.68 -26.27 22.58
N VAL A 74 0.60 -27.01 23.70
CA VAL A 74 1.55 -28.09 24.01
C VAL A 74 1.53 -29.18 22.94
N ARG A 75 0.36 -29.58 22.45
CA ARG A 75 0.26 -30.59 21.37
C ARG A 75 0.82 -30.08 20.04
N LEU A 76 0.57 -28.82 19.71
CA LEU A 76 1.17 -28.19 18.53
C LEU A 76 2.70 -28.16 18.62
N HIS A 77 3.26 -27.86 19.79
CA HIS A 77 4.71 -27.92 20.02
C HIS A 77 5.25 -29.35 19.92
N LYS A 78 4.54 -30.36 20.44
CA LYS A 78 4.94 -31.77 20.30
C LYS A 78 5.02 -32.21 18.85
N VAL A 79 4.02 -31.85 18.04
CA VAL A 79 4.01 -32.20 16.62
C VAL A 79 5.06 -31.38 15.88
N PHE A 80 4.95 -30.06 15.85
CA PHE A 80 5.73 -29.23 14.93
C PHE A 80 7.10 -28.79 15.47
N GLY A 81 7.28 -28.72 16.78
CA GLY A 81 8.56 -28.38 17.41
C GLY A 81 8.89 -26.89 17.42
N GLU A 82 10.09 -26.58 17.90
CA GLU A 82 10.62 -25.21 17.89
C GLU A 82 10.92 -24.77 16.46
N GLY A 83 10.60 -23.51 16.11
CA GLY A 83 10.78 -22.95 14.77
C GLY A 83 9.48 -22.70 13.99
N PHE A 84 8.36 -23.33 14.39
CA PHE A 84 7.04 -22.98 13.86
C PHE A 84 6.38 -21.88 14.68
N GLY A 85 5.63 -21.01 14.00
CA GLY A 85 4.84 -19.96 14.64
C GLY A 85 3.42 -20.44 14.93
N TYR A 86 2.95 -20.33 16.17
CA TYR A 86 1.59 -20.73 16.53
C TYR A 86 0.73 -19.52 16.88
N LYS A 87 -0.41 -19.39 16.22
CA LYS A 87 -1.34 -18.30 16.46
C LYS A 87 -2.75 -18.83 16.63
N TYR A 88 -3.29 -18.65 17.84
CA TYR A 88 -4.71 -18.92 18.10
C TYR A 88 -5.59 -18.01 17.23
N VAL A 89 -6.60 -18.61 16.60
CA VAL A 89 -7.57 -17.91 15.75
C VAL A 89 -8.88 -17.74 16.49
N ARG A 90 -9.49 -18.86 16.90
CA ARG A 90 -10.79 -18.92 17.60
C ARG A 90 -11.06 -20.34 18.09
N SER A 91 -12.10 -20.52 18.89
CA SER A 91 -12.69 -21.82 19.22
C SER A 91 -14.04 -21.97 18.54
N LYS A 92 -14.44 -23.22 18.26
CA LYS A 92 -15.78 -23.56 17.77
C LYS A 92 -16.15 -24.99 18.19
N ILE A 93 -17.40 -25.36 17.99
CA ILE A 93 -17.81 -26.76 17.99
C ILE A 93 -17.71 -27.26 16.55
N SER A 94 -16.83 -28.22 16.31
CA SER A 94 -16.71 -28.95 15.05
C SER A 94 -17.77 -30.05 15.02
N GLU A 95 -18.47 -30.18 13.91
CA GLU A 95 -19.46 -31.25 13.71
C GLU A 95 -18.81 -32.65 13.82
N GLN A 96 -17.55 -32.76 13.37
CA GLN A 96 -16.84 -34.03 13.32
C GLN A 96 -16.10 -34.37 14.62
N TYR A 97 -15.56 -33.35 15.31
CA TYR A 97 -14.62 -33.56 16.42
C TYR A 97 -15.07 -32.95 17.75
N GLY A 98 -16.26 -32.35 17.80
CA GLY A 98 -16.75 -31.66 18.98
C GLY A 98 -15.97 -30.36 19.25
N PRO A 99 -15.76 -29.96 20.52
CA PRO A 99 -15.05 -28.73 20.85
C PRO A 99 -13.62 -28.70 20.28
N VAL A 100 -13.30 -27.66 19.50
CA VAL A 100 -11.97 -27.47 18.89
C VAL A 100 -11.46 -26.05 19.08
N ALA A 101 -10.14 -25.93 19.15
CA ALA A 101 -9.41 -24.66 19.02
C ALA A 101 -8.71 -24.61 17.66
N ILE A 102 -8.93 -23.52 16.92
CA ILE A 102 -8.35 -23.30 15.60
C ILE A 102 -7.07 -22.49 15.74
N TYR A 103 -5.99 -23.01 15.14
CA TYR A 103 -4.69 -22.36 15.10
C TYR A 103 -4.22 -22.15 13.67
N LYS A 104 -3.57 -21.01 13.42
CA LYS A 104 -2.68 -20.82 12.28
C LYS A 104 -1.27 -21.23 12.71
N VAL A 105 -0.69 -22.15 11.96
CA VAL A 105 0.69 -22.63 12.13
C VAL A 105 1.51 -22.09 10.97
N SER A 106 2.35 -21.07 11.23
CA SER A 106 3.29 -20.52 10.25
C SER A 106 4.54 -21.38 10.18
N THR A 107 5.03 -21.65 8.98
CA THR A 107 6.26 -22.43 8.77
C THR A 107 7.48 -21.52 8.66
N PRO A 108 8.69 -22.05 8.89
CA PRO A 108 9.94 -21.34 8.63
C PRO A 108 10.37 -21.39 7.14
N ASN A 109 9.45 -21.23 6.17
CA ASN A 109 9.67 -21.41 4.72
C ASN A 109 10.18 -22.82 4.36
N ILE A 110 9.41 -23.86 4.72
CA ILE A 110 9.76 -25.24 4.37
C ILE A 110 9.33 -25.53 2.93
N ALA A 111 10.25 -26.05 2.12
CA ALA A 111 9.96 -26.48 0.74
C ALA A 111 8.89 -27.58 0.74
N ILE A 112 7.98 -27.55 -0.25
CA ILE A 112 6.89 -28.53 -0.35
C ILE A 112 7.41 -29.97 -0.51
N THR A 113 8.62 -30.13 -1.06
CA THR A 113 9.32 -31.40 -1.26
C THR A 113 9.95 -31.95 0.02
N SER A 114 9.98 -31.17 1.11
CA SER A 114 10.60 -31.58 2.37
C SER A 114 9.84 -32.72 3.01
N SER A 115 10.54 -33.85 3.23
CA SER A 115 10.01 -35.01 3.97
C SER A 115 9.57 -34.66 5.40
N LEU A 116 10.13 -33.58 5.99
CA LEU A 116 9.72 -33.08 7.29
C LEU A 116 8.23 -32.80 7.33
N LEU A 117 7.66 -32.16 6.31
CA LEU A 117 6.22 -31.86 6.28
C LEU A 117 5.41 -33.16 6.31
N THR A 118 5.73 -34.11 5.44
CA THR A 118 5.05 -35.41 5.39
C THR A 118 5.04 -36.11 6.75
N VAL A 119 6.17 -36.14 7.44
CA VAL A 119 6.29 -36.71 8.79
C VAL A 119 5.40 -35.96 9.78
N LYS A 120 5.46 -34.62 9.79
CA LYS A 120 4.62 -33.81 10.70
C LYS A 120 3.13 -34.05 10.46
N PHE A 121 2.67 -34.05 9.21
CA PHE A 121 1.27 -34.30 8.86
C PHE A 121 0.79 -35.69 9.26
N ALA A 122 1.63 -36.72 9.07
CA ALA A 122 1.29 -38.08 9.48
C ALA A 122 1.04 -38.18 11.00
N THR A 123 1.82 -37.46 11.81
CA THR A 123 1.71 -37.50 13.29
C THR A 123 0.59 -36.63 13.88
N MET A 124 -0.07 -35.80 13.07
CA MET A 124 -1.10 -34.88 13.56
C MET A 124 -2.31 -35.60 14.16
N ALA A 125 -2.76 -36.69 13.51
CA ALA A 125 -3.93 -37.45 13.92
C ALA A 125 -3.74 -38.07 15.32
N ASP A 126 -2.55 -38.61 15.60
CA ASP A 126 -2.18 -39.18 16.91
C ASP A 126 -2.29 -38.16 18.05
N HIS A 127 -2.17 -36.87 17.71
CA HIS A 127 -2.25 -35.75 18.64
C HIS A 127 -3.62 -35.05 18.62
N LYS A 128 -4.63 -35.62 17.94
CA LYS A 128 -5.96 -35.04 17.74
C LYS A 128 -5.89 -33.63 17.12
N ILE A 129 -5.04 -33.49 16.10
CA ILE A 129 -4.88 -32.28 15.31
C ILE A 129 -5.31 -32.60 13.88
N PHE A 130 -6.17 -31.75 13.30
CA PHE A 130 -6.75 -31.99 11.97
C PHE A 130 -6.57 -30.77 11.08
N LEU A 131 -6.15 -30.98 9.84
CA LEU A 131 -5.94 -29.92 8.87
C LEU A 131 -7.29 -29.38 8.35
N GLN A 132 -7.39 -28.06 8.16
CA GLN A 132 -8.53 -27.43 7.45
C GLN A 132 -8.13 -26.95 6.06
N ASN A 133 -6.96 -26.33 5.98
CA ASN A 133 -6.41 -25.76 4.75
C ASN A 133 -4.95 -25.41 4.97
N TYR A 134 -4.25 -25.16 3.86
CA TYR A 134 -2.86 -24.80 3.86
C TYR A 134 -2.51 -23.86 2.71
N ASP A 135 -1.53 -23.00 2.95
CA ASP A 135 -1.07 -21.98 2.01
C ASP A 135 0.24 -22.43 1.38
N ILE A 136 0.24 -22.75 0.09
CA ILE A 136 1.47 -22.92 -0.69
C ILE A 136 1.82 -21.62 -1.39
N THR A 137 3.11 -21.32 -1.51
CA THR A 137 3.59 -20.06 -2.06
C THR A 137 4.75 -20.26 -3.00
N MET A 138 4.86 -19.35 -3.96
CA MET A 138 6.01 -19.20 -4.84
C MET A 138 6.26 -17.72 -5.06
N ASP A 139 7.53 -17.35 -4.97
CA ASP A 139 8.01 -16.02 -5.26
C ASP A 139 8.44 -15.95 -6.73
N CYS A 140 7.96 -14.90 -7.42
CA CYS A 140 8.20 -14.65 -8.82
C CYS A 140 8.70 -13.21 -9.05
N MET A 141 9.56 -13.04 -10.05
CA MET A 141 9.94 -11.75 -10.57
C MET A 141 8.82 -11.10 -11.38
N ASN A 142 8.95 -9.79 -11.58
CA ASN A 142 7.99 -8.87 -12.17
C ASN A 142 6.80 -8.60 -11.26
N ILE A 143 6.18 -7.44 -11.45
CA ILE A 143 5.04 -6.98 -10.67
C ILE A 143 3.89 -6.59 -11.60
N SER A 144 2.67 -6.57 -11.08
CA SER A 144 1.52 -6.02 -11.79
C SER A 144 0.56 -5.36 -10.81
N SER A 145 -0.44 -4.65 -11.34
CA SER A 145 -1.49 -4.02 -10.54
C SER A 145 -2.75 -4.88 -10.52
N ARG A 146 -3.57 -4.73 -9.48
CA ARG A 146 -4.87 -5.40 -9.35
C ARG A 146 -5.72 -5.23 -10.60
N ASN A 147 -5.79 -4.02 -11.16
CA ASN A 147 -6.64 -3.74 -12.32
C ASN A 147 -6.19 -4.46 -13.60
N ILE A 148 -4.87 -4.63 -13.79
CA ILE A 148 -4.33 -5.34 -14.95
C ILE A 148 -4.63 -6.83 -14.83
N ILE A 149 -4.34 -7.42 -13.67
CA ILE A 149 -4.64 -8.83 -13.43
C ILE A 149 -6.15 -9.07 -13.51
N TYR A 150 -6.98 -8.20 -12.93
CA TYR A 150 -8.44 -8.33 -12.98
C TYR A 150 -8.96 -8.43 -14.41
N LYS A 151 -8.53 -7.53 -15.30
CA LYS A 151 -8.92 -7.57 -16.73
C LYS A 151 -8.49 -8.88 -17.39
N TYR A 152 -7.24 -9.28 -17.17
CA TYR A 152 -6.70 -10.53 -17.69
C TYR A 152 -7.50 -11.76 -17.22
N LEU A 153 -7.89 -11.82 -15.94
CA LEU A 153 -8.70 -12.91 -15.40
C LEU A 153 -10.04 -13.02 -16.13
N LEU A 154 -10.73 -11.90 -16.35
CA LEU A 154 -12.01 -11.88 -17.07
C LEU A 154 -11.85 -12.29 -18.53
N GLU A 155 -10.81 -11.81 -19.21
CA GLU A 155 -10.49 -12.18 -20.60
C GLU A 155 -10.19 -13.68 -20.76
N ARG A 156 -9.70 -14.34 -19.70
CA ARG A 156 -9.42 -15.78 -19.65
C ARG A 156 -10.57 -16.61 -19.08
N GLY A 157 -11.75 -16.02 -18.93
CA GLY A 157 -12.96 -16.75 -18.54
C GLY A 157 -13.14 -16.96 -17.03
N VAL A 158 -12.34 -16.32 -16.18
CA VAL A 158 -12.65 -16.28 -14.73
C VAL A 158 -13.83 -15.35 -14.53
N GLU A 159 -14.90 -15.86 -13.92
CA GLU A 159 -16.09 -15.05 -13.70
C GLU A 159 -15.85 -13.99 -12.61
N LYS A 160 -16.52 -12.84 -12.75
CA LYS A 160 -16.46 -11.75 -11.77
C LYS A 160 -16.81 -12.22 -10.34
N LYS A 161 -17.74 -13.17 -10.20
CA LYS A 161 -18.17 -13.72 -8.90
C LYS A 161 -17.08 -14.51 -8.18
N ASP A 162 -16.12 -15.04 -8.93
CA ASP A 162 -15.02 -15.83 -8.39
C ASP A 162 -13.83 -14.95 -7.99
N VAL A 163 -13.75 -13.72 -8.50
CA VAL A 163 -12.81 -12.71 -8.02
C VAL A 163 -13.29 -12.15 -6.68
N VAL A 164 -12.40 -12.17 -5.69
CA VAL A 164 -12.71 -11.68 -4.35
C VAL A 164 -12.73 -10.16 -4.33
N ASP A 165 -13.85 -9.57 -3.94
CA ASP A 165 -13.97 -8.14 -3.70
C ASP A 165 -13.37 -7.75 -2.34
N ASP A 166 -12.07 -7.55 -2.31
CA ASP A 166 -11.28 -7.23 -1.13
C ASP A 166 -10.37 -6.01 -1.31
N LEU A 167 -10.71 -5.10 -2.23
CA LEU A 167 -9.91 -3.89 -2.51
C LEU A 167 -9.61 -3.11 -1.21
N HIS A 168 -10.62 -2.91 -0.37
CA HIS A 168 -10.50 -2.20 0.91
C HIS A 168 -9.69 -2.92 1.99
N LYS A 169 -9.30 -4.18 1.76
CA LYS A 169 -8.48 -4.99 2.69
C LYS A 169 -7.07 -5.22 2.16
N SER A 170 -6.97 -5.45 0.87
CA SER A 170 -5.77 -5.95 0.19
C SER A 170 -5.09 -4.88 -0.67
N GLY A 171 -5.80 -3.82 -1.06
CA GLY A 171 -5.26 -2.69 -1.82
C GLY A 171 -5.12 -2.95 -3.32
N SER A 172 -4.59 -1.96 -4.03
CA SER A 172 -4.47 -1.94 -5.50
C SER A 172 -3.36 -2.82 -6.06
N ASN A 173 -2.56 -3.46 -5.19
CA ASN A 173 -1.39 -4.27 -5.55
C ASN A 173 -1.54 -5.73 -5.12
N CYS A 174 -2.78 -6.16 -4.85
CA CYS A 174 -3.14 -7.53 -4.49
C CYS A 174 -4.50 -7.88 -5.11
N ILE A 175 -4.62 -9.11 -5.61
CA ILE A 175 -5.88 -9.66 -6.10
C ILE A 175 -6.00 -11.12 -5.66
N SER A 176 -7.22 -11.53 -5.32
CA SER A 176 -7.52 -12.92 -5.05
C SER A 176 -8.71 -13.39 -5.88
N TRP A 177 -8.73 -14.67 -6.26
CA TRP A 177 -9.88 -15.31 -6.90
C TRP A 177 -9.92 -16.79 -6.56
N PHE A 178 -11.10 -17.41 -6.69
CA PHE A 178 -11.27 -18.83 -6.46
C PHE A 178 -11.18 -19.62 -7.76
N THR A 179 -10.57 -20.80 -7.68
CA THR A 179 -10.64 -21.86 -8.70
C THR A 179 -11.01 -23.18 -8.03
N LYS A 180 -11.34 -24.18 -8.84
CA LYS A 180 -11.53 -25.56 -8.39
C LYS A 180 -10.59 -26.46 -9.18
N LYS A 181 -10.03 -27.47 -8.50
CA LYS A 181 -9.27 -28.56 -9.11
C LYS A 181 -9.86 -29.87 -8.59
N GLY A 182 -10.72 -30.50 -9.39
CA GLY A 182 -11.64 -31.52 -8.91
C GLY A 182 -12.57 -30.94 -7.85
N ASP A 183 -12.72 -31.65 -6.72
CA ASP A 183 -13.54 -31.21 -5.59
C ASP A 183 -12.83 -30.23 -4.65
N VAL A 184 -11.54 -29.98 -4.86
CA VAL A 184 -10.75 -29.09 -4.01
C VAL A 184 -10.91 -27.64 -4.44
N LYS A 185 -11.45 -26.82 -3.55
CA LYS A 185 -11.51 -25.36 -3.72
C LYS A 185 -10.13 -24.76 -3.42
N VAL A 186 -9.66 -23.89 -4.32
CA VAL A 186 -8.39 -23.19 -4.19
C VAL A 186 -8.63 -21.70 -4.23
N LYS A 187 -8.10 -20.97 -3.24
CA LYS A 187 -8.02 -19.51 -3.31
C LYS A 187 -6.66 -19.11 -3.85
N ASN A 188 -6.63 -18.50 -5.02
CA ASN A 188 -5.43 -17.94 -5.62
C ASN A 188 -5.30 -16.49 -5.17
N LYS A 189 -4.09 -16.07 -4.84
CA LYS A 189 -3.79 -14.70 -4.46
C LYS A 189 -2.45 -14.29 -5.03
N ILE A 190 -2.45 -13.18 -5.78
CA ILE A 190 -1.24 -12.59 -6.38
C ILE A 190 -1.07 -11.20 -5.80
N TYR A 191 0.13 -10.91 -5.31
CA TYR A 191 0.43 -9.60 -4.75
C TYR A 191 1.89 -9.22 -4.87
N ASN A 192 2.14 -7.93 -5.02
CA ASN A 192 3.49 -7.38 -4.93
C ASN A 192 3.97 -7.47 -3.46
N LYS A 193 4.96 -8.32 -3.22
CA LYS A 193 5.47 -8.61 -1.87
C LYS A 193 6.21 -7.42 -1.27
N PHE A 194 6.94 -6.66 -2.09
CA PHE A 194 7.67 -5.48 -1.67
C PHE A 194 6.72 -4.37 -1.22
N ILE A 195 5.72 -4.02 -2.02
CA ILE A 195 4.70 -3.02 -1.65
C ILE A 195 3.92 -3.47 -0.42
N GLN A 196 3.62 -4.77 -0.30
CA GLN A 196 2.94 -5.27 0.89
C GLN A 196 3.74 -4.94 2.16
N LEU A 197 5.08 -5.01 2.13
CA LEU A 197 5.92 -4.63 3.27
C LEU A 197 6.06 -3.10 3.45
N LEU A 198 6.00 -2.32 2.37
CA LEU A 198 6.04 -0.84 2.41
C LEU A 198 4.76 -0.20 2.97
N GLU A 199 3.60 -0.69 2.56
CA GLU A 199 2.30 -0.07 2.89
C GLU A 199 1.66 -0.66 4.15
N SER A 200 2.07 -1.86 4.57
CA SER A 200 1.30 -2.59 5.57
C SER A 200 1.71 -2.29 7.00
N GLY A 201 0.70 -1.83 7.75
CA GLY A 201 0.43 -2.43 9.05
C GLY A 201 -0.23 -3.81 8.88
N GLU A 202 0.00 -4.76 9.80
CA GLU A 202 -0.67 -6.08 9.72
C GLU A 202 -2.19 -5.93 9.63
N VAL A 203 -2.90 -6.89 9.01
CA VAL A 203 -4.39 -6.85 8.89
C VAL A 203 -5.09 -6.60 10.24
N ARG A 204 -4.50 -7.10 11.34
CA ARG A 204 -5.01 -6.89 12.71
C ARG A 204 -4.34 -5.73 13.45
N ASN A 205 -3.28 -5.15 12.88
CA ASN A 205 -2.54 -4.03 13.42
C ASN A 205 -2.31 -2.96 12.33
N PRO A 206 -3.35 -2.16 12.03
CA PRO A 206 -3.32 -1.24 10.90
C PRO A 206 -2.26 -0.13 11.03
N LEU A 207 -1.67 0.08 12.22
CA LEU A 207 -0.52 0.96 12.43
C LEU A 207 0.68 0.12 12.89
N SER A 208 1.57 -0.20 11.96
CA SER A 208 2.86 -0.85 12.26
C SER A 208 3.87 -0.58 11.15
N SER A 209 5.11 -1.01 11.36
CA SER A 209 6.17 -0.97 10.36
C SER A 209 6.66 -2.39 10.09
N LYS A 210 6.83 -2.72 8.81
CA LYS A 210 7.51 -3.95 8.36
C LYS A 210 8.80 -3.67 7.58
N LEU A 211 9.28 -2.43 7.57
CA LEU A 211 10.49 -2.05 6.82
C LEU A 211 11.73 -2.83 7.27
N SER A 212 11.84 -3.17 8.56
CA SER A 212 12.95 -3.98 9.05
C SER A 212 13.01 -5.39 8.42
N GLU A 213 11.90 -5.93 7.92
CA GLU A 213 11.91 -7.23 7.23
C GLU A 213 12.70 -7.19 5.91
N PHE A 214 12.95 -6.01 5.32
CA PHE A 214 13.76 -5.90 4.11
C PHE A 214 15.24 -6.19 4.34
N VAL A 215 15.74 -5.83 5.52
CA VAL A 215 17.17 -5.83 5.88
C VAL A 215 17.52 -6.88 6.93
N MET A 216 16.52 -7.30 7.70
CA MET A 216 16.56 -8.36 8.70
C MET A 216 15.29 -9.20 8.59
N PRO A 217 15.17 -10.00 7.52
CA PRO A 217 14.07 -10.94 7.42
C PRO A 217 14.07 -11.88 8.64
N THR A 218 12.89 -12.12 9.20
CA THR A 218 12.71 -13.17 10.23
C THR A 218 13.03 -14.58 9.71
N LEU A 219 13.08 -14.77 8.38
CA LEU A 219 13.28 -16.04 7.70
C LEU A 219 14.53 -15.97 6.83
N HIS A 220 15.51 -16.85 7.08
CA HIS A 220 16.85 -16.83 6.46
C HIS A 220 16.82 -16.76 4.93
N ASN A 221 15.87 -17.44 4.28
CA ASN A 221 15.79 -17.45 2.81
C ASN A 221 14.99 -16.28 2.21
N PHE A 222 14.24 -15.54 3.03
CA PHE A 222 13.41 -14.45 2.52
C PHE A 222 14.25 -13.22 2.12
N GLY A 223 15.35 -12.96 2.83
CA GLY A 223 16.28 -11.87 2.50
C GLY A 223 16.93 -12.06 1.14
N GLU A 224 17.49 -13.25 0.91
CA GLU A 224 18.14 -13.60 -0.35
C GLU A 224 17.17 -13.51 -1.54
N THR A 225 15.93 -14.00 -1.39
CA THR A 225 14.89 -13.86 -2.43
C THR A 225 14.56 -12.39 -2.71
N LEU A 226 14.38 -11.57 -1.67
CA LEU A 226 14.14 -10.13 -1.84
C LEU A 226 15.32 -9.48 -2.58
N TYR A 227 16.55 -9.76 -2.15
CA TYR A 227 17.74 -9.20 -2.78
C TYR A 227 17.89 -9.64 -4.24
N ALA A 228 17.69 -10.93 -4.55
CA ALA A 228 17.73 -11.46 -5.91
C ALA A 228 16.71 -10.76 -6.83
N CYS A 229 15.53 -10.42 -6.30
CA CYS A 229 14.45 -9.79 -7.06
C CYS A 229 14.50 -8.25 -7.06
N ARG A 230 15.51 -7.61 -6.44
CA ARG A 230 15.57 -6.15 -6.24
C ARG A 230 15.50 -5.33 -7.53
N ASN A 231 15.97 -5.87 -8.64
CA ASN A 231 16.02 -5.18 -9.94
C ASN A 231 14.74 -5.35 -10.78
N SER A 232 13.94 -6.39 -10.51
CA SER A 232 12.72 -6.73 -11.25
C SER A 232 11.44 -6.50 -10.46
N GLY A 233 11.54 -6.36 -9.14
CA GLY A 233 10.39 -6.45 -8.24
C GLY A 233 10.05 -7.90 -7.92
N LEU A 234 9.27 -8.09 -6.84
CA LEU A 234 8.87 -9.39 -6.34
C LEU A 234 7.36 -9.48 -6.17
N THR A 235 6.77 -10.45 -6.84
CA THR A 235 5.38 -10.88 -6.68
C THR A 235 5.34 -12.22 -5.97
N ARG A 236 4.44 -12.38 -5.00
CA ARG A 236 4.13 -13.69 -4.44
C ARG A 236 2.82 -14.20 -5.01
N ILE A 237 2.85 -15.46 -5.47
CA ILE A 237 1.66 -16.24 -5.75
C ILE A 237 1.42 -17.15 -4.54
N GLU A 238 0.27 -17.00 -3.91
CA GLU A 238 -0.14 -17.70 -2.69
C GLU A 238 -1.45 -18.43 -2.97
N LEU A 239 -1.44 -19.76 -2.84
CA LEU A 239 -2.60 -20.61 -3.05
C LEU A 239 -3.02 -21.24 -1.72
N THR A 240 -4.22 -20.90 -1.25
CA THR A 240 -4.85 -21.59 -0.12
C THR A 240 -5.61 -22.80 -0.65
N VAL A 241 -5.14 -23.99 -0.31
CA VAL A 241 -5.77 -25.27 -0.66
C VAL A 241 -6.75 -25.65 0.46
N HIS A 242 -8.04 -25.62 0.17
CA HIS A 242 -9.08 -25.99 1.13
C HIS A 242 -9.30 -27.51 1.09
N SER A 243 -8.47 -28.24 1.83
CA SER A 243 -8.57 -29.69 1.99
C SER A 243 -8.27 -30.11 3.42
N SER A 244 -8.99 -31.13 3.90
CA SER A 244 -8.78 -31.74 5.22
C SER A 244 -7.53 -32.63 5.26
N GLN A 245 -6.91 -32.90 4.11
CA GLN A 245 -5.68 -33.66 3.97
C GLN A 245 -4.69 -32.91 3.06
N MET A 246 -3.42 -33.02 3.39
CA MET A 246 -2.37 -32.48 2.53
C MET A 246 -2.33 -33.27 1.23
N GLN A 247 -2.43 -32.58 0.09
CA GLN A 247 -2.30 -33.22 -1.22
C GLN A 247 -0.85 -33.63 -1.47
N THR A 248 -0.61 -34.49 -2.47
CA THR A 248 0.74 -34.94 -2.82
C THR A 248 1.63 -33.77 -3.25
N VAL A 249 2.95 -33.94 -3.11
CA VAL A 249 3.95 -32.95 -3.55
C VAL A 249 3.75 -32.61 -5.03
N GLU A 250 3.52 -33.63 -5.86
CA GLU A 250 3.25 -33.48 -7.29
C GLU A 250 1.97 -32.66 -7.54
N TRP A 251 0.87 -32.97 -6.85
CA TRP A 251 -0.39 -32.25 -7.03
C TRP A 251 -0.26 -30.76 -6.70
N ASN A 252 0.42 -30.45 -5.58
CA ASN A 252 0.68 -29.08 -5.14
C ASN A 252 1.62 -28.34 -6.09
N SER A 253 2.67 -29.01 -6.56
CA SER A 253 3.63 -28.42 -7.50
C SER A 253 2.94 -28.09 -8.83
N ASN A 254 2.19 -29.04 -9.39
CA ASN A 254 1.42 -28.84 -10.60
C ASN A 254 0.35 -27.75 -10.44
N LEU A 255 -0.30 -27.66 -9.27
CA LEU A 255 -1.26 -26.59 -9.02
C LEU A 255 -0.61 -25.21 -9.15
N LEU A 256 0.55 -24.97 -8.53
CA LEU A 256 1.21 -23.67 -8.61
C LEU A 256 1.81 -23.38 -9.98
N LEU A 257 2.47 -24.36 -10.60
CA LEU A 257 3.04 -24.21 -11.94
C LEU A 257 1.97 -23.91 -12.98
N ASN A 258 0.80 -24.57 -12.89
CA ASN A 258 -0.33 -24.27 -13.76
C ASN A 258 -0.87 -22.85 -13.54
N THR A 259 -0.88 -22.35 -12.30
CA THR A 259 -1.25 -20.95 -12.03
C THR A 259 -0.24 -19.97 -12.63
N VAL A 260 1.07 -20.25 -12.56
CA VAL A 260 2.09 -19.43 -13.22
C VAL A 260 1.90 -19.45 -14.74
N GLN A 261 1.69 -20.64 -15.31
CA GLN A 261 1.47 -20.81 -16.74
C GLN A 261 0.19 -20.10 -17.20
N PHE A 262 -0.90 -20.18 -16.44
CA PHE A 262 -2.15 -19.46 -16.72
C PHE A 262 -1.93 -17.94 -16.78
N MET A 263 -0.95 -17.42 -16.05
CA MET A 263 -0.61 -16.00 -16.00
C MET A 263 0.47 -15.59 -17.02
N ASN A 264 0.96 -16.48 -17.88
CA ASN A 264 2.10 -16.24 -18.78
C ASN A 264 1.93 -15.06 -19.74
N GLU A 265 0.70 -14.78 -20.19
CA GLU A 265 0.36 -13.70 -21.11
C GLU A 265 -0.17 -12.46 -20.38
N CYS A 266 -0.24 -12.49 -19.04
CA CYS A 266 -0.64 -11.34 -18.26
C CYS A 266 0.42 -10.24 -18.36
N ARG A 267 0.01 -8.99 -18.58
CA ARG A 267 0.92 -7.86 -18.61
C ARG A 267 1.54 -7.63 -17.22
N THR A 268 2.87 -7.67 -17.16
CA THR A 268 3.65 -7.43 -15.94
C THR A 268 4.78 -6.44 -16.21
N PHE A 269 5.50 -6.05 -15.17
CA PHE A 269 6.56 -5.04 -15.27
C PHE A 269 7.75 -5.45 -14.42
N ALA A 270 8.94 -5.49 -15.04
CA ALA A 270 10.20 -5.54 -14.34
C ALA A 270 10.47 -4.14 -13.76
N THR A 271 10.19 -3.98 -12.46
CA THR A 271 10.31 -2.70 -11.76
C THR A 271 11.12 -2.86 -10.49
N SER A 272 12.31 -2.28 -10.45
CA SER A 272 13.18 -2.37 -9.28
C SER A 272 12.54 -1.83 -8.01
N TYR A 273 12.98 -2.31 -6.86
CA TYR A 273 12.56 -1.80 -5.55
C TYR A 273 12.86 -0.31 -5.42
N GLU A 274 13.95 0.17 -6.01
CA GLU A 274 14.28 1.60 -6.07
C GLU A 274 13.22 2.42 -6.81
N LYS A 275 12.75 1.95 -7.97
CA LYS A 275 11.67 2.62 -8.71
C LYS A 275 10.36 2.59 -7.93
N GLN A 276 10.06 1.48 -7.27
CA GLN A 276 8.87 1.34 -6.42
C GLN A 276 8.93 2.26 -5.20
N TRP A 277 10.09 2.36 -4.54
CA TRP A 277 10.35 3.28 -3.44
C TRP A 277 10.20 4.73 -3.88
N LYS A 278 10.84 5.12 -4.99
CA LYS A 278 10.70 6.47 -5.57
C LYS A 278 9.24 6.81 -5.90
N ALA A 279 8.45 5.85 -6.39
CA ALA A 279 7.02 6.06 -6.64
C ALA A 279 6.21 6.33 -5.36
N LEU A 280 6.57 5.69 -4.24
CA LEU A 280 6.00 5.98 -2.92
C LEU A 280 6.44 7.36 -2.42
N VAL A 281 7.75 7.63 -2.45
CA VAL A 281 8.33 8.90 -1.99
C VAL A 281 7.76 10.07 -2.77
N ASP A 282 7.60 9.95 -4.10
CA ASP A 282 6.99 10.98 -4.94
C ASP A 282 5.57 11.34 -4.48
N LYS A 283 4.83 10.39 -3.88
CA LYS A 283 3.48 10.62 -3.35
C LYS A 283 3.46 11.33 -2.01
N VAL A 284 4.38 11.00 -1.11
CA VAL A 284 4.37 11.51 0.27
C VAL A 284 5.30 12.71 0.45
N SER A 285 6.12 12.99 -0.56
CA SER A 285 7.10 14.05 -0.61
C SER A 285 6.48 15.39 -0.18
N SER A 286 5.49 15.91 -0.88
CA SER A 286 4.90 17.23 -0.55
C SER A 286 3.91 17.20 0.63
N CYS A 287 3.82 16.11 1.39
CA CYS A 287 2.81 15.92 2.43
C CYS A 287 3.39 16.09 3.84
N TYR A 288 2.48 16.33 4.79
CA TYR A 288 2.79 16.31 6.21
C TYR A 288 2.93 14.88 6.71
N THR A 289 3.89 14.61 7.59
CA THR A 289 3.84 13.43 8.47
C THR A 289 3.01 13.78 9.71
N VAL A 290 2.44 12.79 10.42
CA VAL A 290 1.55 13.06 11.57
C VAL A 290 2.11 12.44 12.83
N CYS A 291 2.18 13.24 13.90
CA CYS A 291 2.51 12.80 15.24
C CYS A 291 1.49 13.32 16.25
N ILE A 292 0.94 12.42 17.05
CA ILE A 292 -0.01 12.72 18.13
C ILE A 292 0.62 12.29 19.45
N TYR A 293 0.70 13.20 20.41
CA TYR A 293 1.18 12.94 21.76
C TYR A 293 0.09 13.22 22.79
N VAL A 294 -0.15 12.26 23.69
CA VAL A 294 -1.12 12.37 24.78
C VAL A 294 -0.37 12.39 26.11
N ARG A 295 -0.45 13.50 26.84
CA ARG A 295 0.39 13.79 28.03
C ARG A 295 0.07 12.87 29.20
N GLN A 296 -1.19 12.74 29.60
CA GLN A 296 -1.58 11.94 30.77
C GLN A 296 -1.15 10.48 30.64
N GLN A 297 -1.33 9.88 29.47
CA GLN A 297 -0.92 8.50 29.19
C GLN A 297 0.54 8.39 28.73
N HIS A 298 1.22 9.53 28.57
CA HIS A 298 2.59 9.66 28.06
C HIS A 298 2.84 8.77 26.84
N THR A 299 1.91 8.83 25.87
CA THR A 299 1.88 7.93 24.72
C THR A 299 1.92 8.71 23.42
N LEU A 300 2.73 8.25 22.47
CA LEU A 300 2.93 8.86 21.18
C LEU A 300 2.48 7.92 20.06
N ALA A 301 1.77 8.45 19.08
CA ALA A 301 1.44 7.81 17.82
C ALA A 301 2.06 8.60 16.67
N TYR A 302 2.83 7.92 15.82
CA TYR A 302 3.51 8.51 14.67
C TYR A 302 3.12 7.76 13.40
N CYS A 303 2.87 8.49 12.32
CA CYS A 303 2.53 7.97 11.00
C CYS A 303 3.41 8.62 9.92
N HIS A 304 4.20 7.80 9.23
CA HIS A 304 4.98 8.22 8.07
C HIS A 304 4.10 8.39 6.83
N TRP A 305 3.28 7.38 6.54
CA TRP A 305 2.31 7.37 5.45
C TRP A 305 1.18 6.39 5.70
N PHE A 306 0.09 6.52 4.95
CA PHE A 306 -1.06 5.62 5.02
C PHE A 306 -1.62 5.31 3.65
N ASN A 307 -2.40 4.25 3.55
CA ASN A 307 -3.16 3.91 2.36
C ASN A 307 -4.65 4.08 2.69
N SER A 308 -5.30 5.09 2.14
CA SER A 308 -6.71 5.40 2.40
C SER A 308 -7.67 4.29 1.97
N ILE A 309 -7.35 3.51 0.94
CA ILE A 309 -8.16 2.37 0.49
C ILE A 309 -8.17 1.26 1.53
N THR A 310 -7.00 0.93 2.09
CA THR A 310 -6.85 -0.20 3.04
C THR A 310 -6.89 0.20 4.50
N SER A 311 -6.88 1.50 4.79
CA SER A 311 -6.71 2.09 6.13
C SER A 311 -5.41 1.70 6.86
N LYS A 312 -4.48 1.00 6.19
CA LYS A 312 -3.17 0.64 6.74
C LYS A 312 -2.25 1.85 6.79
N LYS A 313 -1.42 1.90 7.80
CA LYS A 313 -0.57 3.02 8.20
C LYS A 313 0.81 2.48 8.53
N GLN A 314 1.81 3.07 7.89
CA GLN A 314 3.19 2.86 8.22
C GLN A 314 3.57 3.76 9.38
N GLY A 315 3.87 3.17 10.54
CA GLY A 315 4.20 3.94 11.72
C GLY A 315 4.21 3.13 13.02
N ILE A 316 4.02 3.82 14.15
CA ILE A 316 4.15 3.24 15.49
C ILE A 316 3.25 3.97 16.49
N ILE A 317 2.72 3.22 17.46
CA ILE A 317 2.04 3.74 18.66
C ILE A 317 2.65 3.09 19.89
N LYS A 318 3.18 3.88 20.81
CA LYS A 318 3.83 3.35 22.01
C LYS A 318 3.92 4.38 23.14
N LYS A 319 3.83 3.87 24.36
CA LYS A 319 4.05 4.64 25.59
C LYS A 319 5.55 4.96 25.74
N LEU A 320 5.86 6.21 26.03
CA LEU A 320 7.20 6.69 26.34
C LEU A 320 7.56 6.35 27.79
N ASN A 321 8.85 6.26 28.12
CA ASN A 321 9.26 6.16 29.53
C ASN A 321 9.08 7.52 30.20
N LYS A 322 8.76 7.56 31.49
CA LYS A 322 8.40 8.80 32.24
C LYS A 322 9.28 10.03 31.99
N ASN A 323 10.57 9.83 31.68
CA ASN A 323 11.56 10.90 31.50
C ASN A 323 11.98 11.08 30.02
N ASP A 324 11.34 10.38 29.08
CA ASP A 324 11.63 10.52 27.65
C ASP A 324 11.00 11.81 27.13
N ASP A 325 11.81 12.64 26.47
CA ASP A 325 11.30 13.80 25.76
C ASP A 325 10.62 13.34 24.45
N PRO A 326 9.31 13.59 24.26
CA PRO A 326 8.62 13.27 23.01
C PRO A 326 9.25 13.95 21.80
N MET A 327 9.84 15.14 21.96
CA MET A 327 10.44 15.88 20.85
C MET A 327 11.65 15.17 20.25
N VAL A 328 12.41 14.45 21.06
CA VAL A 328 13.53 13.64 20.58
C VAL A 328 13.01 12.48 19.71
N VAL A 329 11.89 11.86 20.11
CA VAL A 329 11.25 10.81 19.31
C VAL A 329 10.70 11.38 18.01
N VAL A 330 10.02 12.52 18.05
CA VAL A 330 9.54 13.21 16.85
C VAL A 330 10.70 13.51 15.91
N ALA A 331 11.77 14.13 16.43
CA ALA A 331 12.97 14.44 15.65
C ALA A 331 13.52 13.21 14.94
N ASN A 332 13.63 12.09 15.64
CA ASN A 332 14.21 10.87 15.12
C ASN A 332 13.33 10.15 14.07
N LEU A 333 12.02 10.32 14.12
CA LEU A 333 11.07 9.70 13.18
C LEU A 333 10.72 10.58 11.98
N SER A 334 10.92 11.89 12.06
CA SER A 334 10.64 12.83 10.95
C SER A 334 11.58 12.65 9.76
N PHE A 335 11.11 12.99 8.57
CA PHE A 335 11.94 13.04 7.35
C PHE A 335 12.62 14.40 7.21
N ASN A 336 13.77 14.44 6.53
CA ASN A 336 14.45 15.68 6.23
C ASN A 336 13.62 16.53 5.27
N ASN A 337 13.61 17.85 5.49
CA ASN A 337 12.87 18.82 4.68
C ASN A 337 11.35 18.58 4.59
N ARG A 338 10.79 17.73 5.45
CA ARG A 338 9.34 17.44 5.50
C ARG A 338 8.73 17.97 6.78
N PRO A 339 7.54 18.60 6.69
CA PRO A 339 6.85 19.04 7.87
C PRO A 339 6.22 17.85 8.60
N THR A 340 6.26 17.88 9.92
CA THR A 340 5.52 16.98 10.80
C THR A 340 4.45 17.79 11.52
N LEU A 341 3.20 17.44 11.27
CA LEU A 341 2.07 17.91 12.05
C LEU A 341 2.12 17.25 13.42
N TYR A 342 2.42 18.03 14.45
CA TYR A 342 2.52 17.59 15.83
C TYR A 342 1.34 18.10 16.64
N GLN A 343 0.50 17.17 17.11
CA GLN A 343 -0.67 17.45 17.92
C GLN A 343 -0.47 16.96 19.34
N ILE A 344 -0.79 17.82 20.30
CA ILE A 344 -0.69 17.55 21.73
C ILE A 344 -2.09 17.55 22.33
N TYR A 345 -2.37 16.49 23.07
CA TYR A 345 -3.58 16.29 23.84
C TYR A 345 -3.18 16.11 25.31
N ASP A 346 -3.91 16.72 26.24
CA ASP A 346 -3.73 16.39 27.65
C ASP A 346 -4.26 14.97 27.91
N SER A 347 -5.53 14.72 27.54
CA SER A 347 -6.15 13.41 27.40
C SER A 347 -6.91 13.32 26.06
N LEU A 348 -7.34 12.12 25.67
CA LEU A 348 -8.19 11.97 24.47
C LEU A 348 -9.59 12.58 24.65
N GLU A 349 -10.07 12.69 25.89
CA GLU A 349 -11.38 13.24 26.25
C GLU A 349 -11.37 14.77 26.26
N SER A 350 -10.25 15.38 26.67
CA SER A 350 -10.11 16.85 26.76
C SER A 350 -10.05 17.53 25.39
N GLY A 351 -9.84 16.77 24.31
CA GLY A 351 -9.65 17.32 22.98
C GLY A 351 -8.23 17.87 22.74
N LEU A 352 -8.04 18.48 21.56
CA LEU A 352 -6.75 18.99 21.10
C LEU A 352 -6.35 20.23 21.89
N GLU A 353 -5.18 20.20 22.54
CA GLU A 353 -4.66 21.32 23.32
C GLU A 353 -3.77 22.22 22.46
N THR A 354 -2.87 21.62 21.68
CA THR A 354 -1.89 22.36 20.88
C THR A 354 -1.60 21.64 19.58
N GLU A 355 -1.42 22.43 18.53
CA GLU A 355 -0.98 21.95 17.23
C GLU A 355 0.21 22.76 16.75
N LYS A 356 1.22 22.07 16.24
CA LYS A 356 2.46 22.65 15.71
C LYS A 356 2.83 22.00 14.41
N VAL A 357 3.44 22.76 13.51
CA VAL A 357 4.15 22.20 12.36
C VAL A 357 5.63 22.26 12.66
N LEU A 358 6.27 21.10 12.64
CA LEU A 358 7.67 20.96 12.99
C LEU A 358 8.49 20.56 11.76
N ARG A 359 9.72 21.06 11.67
CA ARG A 359 10.72 20.61 10.69
C ARG A 359 12.03 20.27 11.38
N ARG A 360 12.73 19.32 10.80
CA ARG A 360 14.13 19.08 11.14
C ARG A 360 14.96 20.28 10.70
N VAL A 361 15.85 20.72 11.59
CA VAL A 361 16.88 21.74 11.29
C VAL A 361 18.05 21.09 10.56
N ASP A 362 18.43 19.89 10.99
CA ASP A 362 19.60 19.18 10.48
C ASP A 362 19.16 17.99 9.62
N GLU A 363 19.81 17.80 8.47
CA GLU A 363 19.59 16.60 7.67
C GLU A 363 20.31 15.40 8.29
N ASN A 364 19.57 14.34 8.59
CA ASN A 364 20.11 13.12 9.17
C ASN A 364 19.30 11.89 8.72
N ILE A 365 19.68 10.69 9.13
CA ILE A 365 18.83 9.51 8.95
C ILE A 365 17.49 9.68 9.69
N THR A 366 16.45 9.08 9.15
CA THR A 366 15.15 8.88 9.78
C THR A 366 15.12 7.45 10.31
N ILE A 367 14.89 7.31 11.60
CA ILE A 367 14.74 6.00 12.23
C ILE A 367 13.38 5.44 11.86
N VAL A 368 13.36 4.19 11.41
CA VAL A 368 12.13 3.44 11.16
C VAL A 368 11.89 2.42 12.28
N PRO A 369 10.64 2.20 12.72
CA PRO A 369 10.37 1.19 13.73
C PRO A 369 10.77 -0.21 13.25
N SER A 370 11.52 -0.92 14.09
CA SER A 370 11.96 -2.32 13.89
C SER A 370 10.89 -3.33 14.31
N GLN A 371 11.18 -4.62 14.15
CA GLN A 371 10.33 -5.76 14.57
C GLN A 371 9.88 -5.70 16.04
N ARG A 372 10.68 -5.09 16.92
CA ARG A 372 10.32 -4.89 18.35
C ARG A 372 9.37 -3.70 18.57
N ASN A 373 8.92 -3.06 17.49
CA ASN A 373 8.09 -1.87 17.49
C ASN A 373 8.65 -0.83 18.47
N SER A 374 9.91 -0.42 18.24
CA SER A 374 10.67 0.49 19.11
C SER A 374 10.87 1.84 18.43
N PHE A 375 10.75 2.93 19.19
CA PHE A 375 11.18 4.27 18.78
C PHE A 375 12.70 4.36 18.61
N TRP A 376 13.44 3.49 19.28
CA TRP A 376 14.90 3.43 19.31
C TRP A 376 15.36 2.17 18.62
N SER A 377 15.13 2.09 17.31
CA SER A 377 15.57 0.94 16.52
C SER A 377 17.06 1.04 16.28
N THR A 378 17.77 0.07 16.82
CA THR A 378 19.24 0.01 16.79
C THR A 378 19.72 -0.81 15.60
N TYR A 379 20.95 -0.52 15.21
CA TYR A 379 21.74 -1.41 14.39
C TYR A 379 21.75 -2.78 15.07
N PRO A 380 21.35 -3.84 14.36
CA PRO A 380 21.23 -5.15 14.95
C PRO A 380 22.60 -5.67 15.34
N THR A 381 22.65 -6.24 16.53
CA THR A 381 23.80 -7.04 16.96
C THR A 381 23.78 -8.44 16.35
N THR A 382 22.66 -8.83 15.72
CA THR A 382 22.49 -10.05 14.91
C THR A 382 22.84 -9.79 13.44
N LYS A 383 23.00 -10.85 12.65
CA LYS A 383 23.33 -10.76 11.22
C LYS A 383 22.25 -9.98 10.45
N GLN A 384 22.55 -8.74 10.09
CA GLN A 384 21.88 -8.02 9.00
C GLN A 384 22.31 -8.65 7.68
N TYR A 385 21.36 -8.88 6.77
CA TYR A 385 21.68 -9.47 5.46
C TYR A 385 22.05 -8.38 4.46
N HIS A 386 21.30 -7.27 4.46
CA HIS A 386 21.47 -6.15 3.53
C HIS A 386 21.14 -4.82 4.21
N THR A 387 21.60 -3.71 3.65
CA THR A 387 21.22 -2.32 4.01
C THR A 387 19.93 -1.88 3.31
N PHE A 388 19.29 -0.81 3.80
CA PHE A 388 18.10 -0.27 3.14
C PHE A 388 18.39 0.18 1.70
N GLU A 389 19.56 0.76 1.48
CA GLU A 389 20.03 1.22 0.18
C GLU A 389 20.24 0.06 -0.81
N GLU A 390 20.89 -1.03 -0.37
CA GLU A 390 21.03 -2.26 -1.16
C GLU A 390 19.68 -2.88 -1.55
N MET A 391 18.66 -2.69 -0.71
CA MET A 391 17.28 -3.12 -0.97
C MET A 391 16.47 -2.10 -1.79
N GLY A 392 17.10 -1.03 -2.29
CA GLY A 392 16.47 -0.01 -3.13
C GLY A 392 15.73 1.08 -2.37
N LEU A 393 15.74 1.10 -1.04
CA LEU A 393 15.18 2.19 -0.24
C LEU A 393 16.22 3.33 -0.11
N VAL A 394 16.62 3.87 -1.27
CA VAL A 394 17.66 4.90 -1.42
C VAL A 394 17.22 6.25 -0.83
N ASN A 395 18.18 7.10 -0.44
CA ASN A 395 17.87 8.49 -0.11
C ASN A 395 17.30 9.20 -1.36
N TYR A 396 16.06 9.64 -1.26
CA TYR A 396 15.39 10.37 -2.33
C TYR A 396 14.46 11.43 -1.73
N LYS A 397 14.61 12.68 -2.19
CA LYS A 397 13.84 13.85 -1.73
C LYS A 397 13.73 13.98 -0.19
N GLY A 398 14.86 13.79 0.51
CA GLY A 398 14.95 13.95 1.97
C GLY A 398 14.46 12.76 2.80
N MET A 399 14.03 11.66 2.16
CA MET A 399 13.67 10.42 2.85
C MET A 399 14.90 9.50 2.95
N HIS A 400 15.79 9.83 3.87
CA HIS A 400 16.98 9.04 4.18
C HIS A 400 16.69 8.16 5.39
N ILE A 401 16.40 6.86 5.19
CA ILE A 401 16.09 5.95 6.30
C ILE A 401 17.33 5.20 6.80
N GLY A 402 17.40 4.95 8.10
CA GLY A 402 18.55 4.24 8.67
C GLY A 402 18.34 3.80 10.12
N TRP A 403 19.40 3.23 10.70
CA TRP A 403 19.45 2.84 12.10
C TRP A 403 20.57 3.55 12.83
N ILE A 404 20.35 3.79 14.11
CA ILE A 404 21.36 4.31 15.03
C ILE A 404 22.09 3.14 15.71
N ASP A 405 23.30 3.35 16.20
CA ASP A 405 23.99 2.31 16.95
C ASP A 405 23.39 2.09 18.36
N SER A 406 23.84 1.02 19.03
CA SER A 406 23.33 0.67 20.37
C SER A 406 23.68 1.69 21.46
N LYS A 407 24.81 2.41 21.33
CA LYS A 407 25.23 3.46 22.26
C LYS A 407 24.36 4.70 22.09
N GLN A 408 24.13 5.13 20.86
CA GLN A 408 23.23 6.21 20.47
C GLN A 408 21.79 5.97 20.94
N ALA A 409 21.31 4.73 20.84
CA ALA A 409 19.97 4.38 21.33
C ALA A 409 19.88 4.36 22.85
N LYS A 410 20.90 3.84 23.54
CA LYS A 410 20.97 3.89 25.02
C LYS A 410 21.02 5.34 25.52
N SER A 411 21.78 6.19 24.84
CA SER A 411 21.88 7.62 25.16
C SER A 411 20.70 8.45 24.65
N LYS A 412 19.75 7.83 23.92
CA LYS A 412 18.56 8.47 23.35
C LYS A 412 18.93 9.74 22.58
N ILE A 413 19.91 9.63 21.68
CA ILE A 413 20.42 10.77 20.92
C ILE A 413 19.31 11.45 20.12
N CYS A 414 19.34 12.78 20.08
CA CYS A 414 18.50 13.58 19.20
C CYS A 414 19.23 13.80 17.89
N LEU A 415 18.70 13.25 16.79
CA LEU A 415 19.38 13.28 15.48
C LEU A 415 19.28 14.62 14.76
N SER A 416 18.34 15.47 15.16
CA SER A 416 18.14 16.82 14.63
C SER A 416 17.38 17.64 15.65
N LYS A 417 17.65 18.95 15.72
CA LYS A 417 16.71 19.87 16.38
C LYS A 417 15.41 19.94 15.58
N MET A 418 14.31 20.23 16.26
CA MET A 418 13.02 20.53 15.63
C MET A 418 12.75 22.02 15.76
N SER A 419 12.50 22.69 14.65
CA SER A 419 12.01 24.06 14.62
C SER A 419 10.52 24.08 14.34
N GLU A 420 9.79 24.94 15.03
CA GLU A 420 8.44 25.29 14.63
C GLU A 420 8.51 26.07 13.33
N ASP A 421 7.83 25.55 12.31
CA ASP A 421 7.63 26.25 11.07
C ASP A 421 6.40 27.15 11.23
N LYS A 422 6.52 28.43 10.86
CA LYS A 422 5.36 29.32 10.85
C LYS A 422 4.40 28.79 9.80
N TYR A 423 3.32 28.17 10.24
CA TYR A 423 2.28 27.70 9.36
C TYR A 423 1.72 28.89 8.56
N SER A 424 2.20 29.04 7.33
CA SER A 424 1.53 29.83 6.32
C SER A 424 0.50 28.89 5.70
N ALA A 425 -0.78 29.08 6.04
CA ALA A 425 -1.87 28.49 5.27
C ALA A 425 -1.92 29.03 3.82
N LYS A 426 -0.98 29.90 3.42
CA LYS A 426 -0.86 30.38 2.04
C LYS A 426 0.02 29.43 1.25
N GLU A 427 -0.48 29.09 0.08
CA GLU A 427 0.05 28.20 -0.95
C GLU A 427 1.36 28.72 -1.58
N GLU A 428 2.32 29.21 -0.81
CA GLU A 428 3.45 30.00 -1.33
C GLU A 428 4.56 29.19 -2.01
N ASN A 429 4.45 27.85 -2.09
CA ASN A 429 5.29 27.07 -3.00
C ASN A 429 4.78 27.02 -4.45
N ILE A 430 3.73 27.80 -4.79
CA ILE A 430 3.36 28.11 -6.17
C ILE A 430 4.29 29.20 -6.75
N ASN A 431 4.85 30.09 -5.92
CA ASN A 431 5.57 31.30 -6.39
C ASN A 431 6.88 31.04 -7.14
N ALA A 432 7.61 29.95 -6.86
CA ALA A 432 8.83 29.64 -7.61
C ALA A 432 8.54 29.27 -9.08
N LEU A 433 7.32 28.85 -9.40
CA LEU A 433 6.86 28.64 -10.78
C LEU A 433 6.31 29.93 -11.40
N THR A 434 5.60 30.76 -10.63
CA THR A 434 4.97 32.01 -11.12
C THR A 434 6.01 33.06 -11.54
N THR A 435 7.09 33.24 -10.77
CA THR A 435 8.14 34.24 -11.11
C THR A 435 8.92 33.92 -12.39
N ALA A 436 8.87 32.67 -12.86
CA ALA A 436 9.45 32.29 -14.15
C ALA A 436 8.51 32.57 -15.35
N ILE A 437 7.21 32.76 -15.09
CA ILE A 437 6.15 32.92 -16.10
C ILE A 437 5.95 34.40 -16.49
N ASP A 438 6.12 35.34 -15.54
CA ASP A 438 5.86 36.78 -15.74
C ASP A 438 6.80 37.48 -16.77
N ASN A 439 7.80 36.79 -17.34
CA ASN A 439 8.79 37.37 -18.25
C ASN A 439 8.57 37.04 -19.75
N ILE A 440 7.42 36.52 -20.15
CA ILE A 440 7.17 36.14 -21.55
C ILE A 440 5.95 36.92 -22.10
N THR A 441 6.22 37.93 -22.93
CA THR A 441 5.19 38.68 -23.66
C THR A 441 4.69 37.90 -24.87
N LEU A 442 3.38 37.87 -25.11
CA LEU A 442 2.75 37.18 -26.26
C LEU A 442 2.06 38.18 -27.19
N ASP A 443 2.24 37.96 -28.49
CA ASP A 443 1.71 38.76 -29.60
C ASP A 443 0.35 38.22 -30.07
N GLU A 444 -0.58 39.13 -30.33
CA GLU A 444 -2.01 38.91 -30.56
C GLU A 444 -2.33 38.89 -32.07
N THR A 445 -2.43 37.72 -32.71
CA THR A 445 -3.15 37.62 -33.99
C THR A 445 -3.64 36.20 -34.28
N SER A 446 -4.98 35.96 -34.23
CA SER A 446 -5.78 35.28 -35.28
C SER A 446 -7.14 34.70 -34.78
N HIS A 447 -8.21 35.01 -35.51
CA HIS A 447 -9.65 34.80 -35.24
C HIS A 447 -10.23 33.39 -35.52
N ILE A 448 -11.52 33.23 -35.13
CA ILE A 448 -12.36 32.07 -34.76
C ILE A 448 -13.42 31.73 -35.83
N PHE A 449 -13.82 30.45 -35.99
CA PHE A 449 -15.14 30.01 -36.54
C PHE A 449 -15.62 28.62 -36.01
N ILE A 450 -16.95 28.40 -35.91
CA ILE A 450 -17.65 27.27 -35.22
C ILE A 450 -18.53 26.42 -36.19
N LYS A 451 -18.69 25.10 -35.95
CA LYS A 451 -19.78 24.25 -36.51
C LYS A 451 -20.29 23.18 -35.50
N GLU A 452 -21.60 22.96 -35.41
CA GLU A 452 -22.28 21.96 -34.55
C GLU A 452 -22.39 20.56 -35.19
N ASN A 453 -22.40 19.49 -34.37
CA ASN A 453 -22.64 18.11 -34.83
C ASN A 453 -23.36 17.25 -33.76
N THR A 454 -24.32 16.42 -34.19
CA THR A 454 -25.37 15.80 -33.35
C THR A 454 -25.31 14.27 -33.16
N ASP A 455 -24.27 13.56 -33.60
CA ASP A 455 -24.15 12.10 -33.42
C ASP A 455 -22.87 11.70 -32.67
N LEU A 456 -22.97 10.95 -31.56
CA LEU A 456 -21.82 10.58 -30.72
C LEU A 456 -21.60 9.06 -30.62
N LYS A 457 -20.44 8.58 -31.11
CA LYS A 457 -19.86 7.26 -30.80
C LYS A 457 -18.76 7.38 -29.72
N PRO A 458 -18.84 6.69 -28.55
CA PRO A 458 -17.94 6.91 -27.40
C PRO A 458 -16.45 6.56 -27.58
N SER A 459 -16.08 5.82 -28.64
CA SER A 459 -14.72 5.29 -28.84
C SER A 459 -13.68 6.34 -29.27
N LEU A 460 -14.09 7.60 -29.48
CA LEU A 460 -13.20 8.68 -29.94
C LEU A 460 -12.87 9.70 -28.85
N TYR A 461 -13.39 9.57 -27.62
CA TYR A 461 -13.20 10.57 -26.57
C TYR A 461 -12.16 10.15 -25.54
N ARG A 462 -11.14 10.99 -25.36
CA ARG A 462 -10.12 10.87 -24.31
C ARG A 462 -10.36 11.96 -23.25
N VAL A 463 -10.21 11.60 -21.98
CA VAL A 463 -10.33 12.56 -20.87
C VAL A 463 -9.23 13.62 -20.98
N ALA A 464 -9.59 14.92 -20.93
CA ALA A 464 -8.71 16.06 -21.24
C ALA A 464 -7.34 16.03 -20.53
N TYR A 465 -7.29 15.58 -19.26
CA TYR A 465 -6.05 15.47 -18.46
C TYR A 465 -5.01 14.47 -19.00
N ASN A 466 -5.40 13.61 -19.93
CA ASN A 466 -4.51 12.61 -20.53
C ASN A 466 -4.04 13.01 -21.95
N VAL A 467 -4.48 14.16 -22.47
CA VAL A 467 -4.22 14.58 -23.86
C VAL A 467 -3.54 15.93 -23.91
N LEU A 468 -3.91 16.85 -23.03
CA LEU A 468 -3.35 18.20 -22.99
C LEU A 468 -1.99 18.22 -22.26
N GLN A 469 -0.99 18.76 -22.93
CA GLN A 469 0.37 18.94 -22.44
C GLN A 469 0.66 20.42 -22.21
N LEU A 470 1.68 20.69 -21.38
CA LEU A 470 2.15 22.05 -21.16
C LEU A 470 2.56 22.70 -22.48
N GLY A 471 2.00 23.88 -22.78
CA GLY A 471 2.22 24.61 -24.03
C GLY A 471 1.28 24.24 -25.18
N ASP A 472 0.36 23.29 -24.99
CA ASP A 472 -0.68 23.01 -26.00
C ASP A 472 -1.62 24.22 -26.14
N GLU A 473 -1.87 24.62 -27.38
CA GLU A 473 -2.83 25.65 -27.74
C GLU A 473 -4.10 25.01 -28.29
N PHE A 474 -5.25 25.42 -27.76
CA PHE A 474 -6.52 24.87 -28.17
C PHE A 474 -7.63 25.93 -28.14
N THR A 475 -8.66 25.67 -28.93
CA THR A 475 -9.84 26.52 -29.02
C THR A 475 -10.97 25.83 -28.28
N ALA A 476 -11.55 26.49 -27.28
CA ALA A 476 -12.73 25.97 -26.60
C ALA A 476 -14.01 26.57 -27.22
N THR A 477 -14.99 25.72 -27.50
CA THR A 477 -16.29 26.05 -28.08
C THR A 477 -17.43 25.54 -27.20
N HIS A 478 -18.38 26.43 -26.90
CA HIS A 478 -19.79 26.24 -26.52
C HIS A 478 -20.20 25.16 -25.47
N TYR A 479 -21.32 25.45 -24.77
CA TYR A 479 -22.01 24.58 -23.79
C TYR A 479 -23.21 23.85 -24.40
N ALA A 480 -23.09 22.55 -24.68
CA ALA A 480 -24.23 21.74 -25.09
C ALA A 480 -24.77 20.88 -23.93
N LEU A 481 -26.10 20.83 -23.78
CA LEU A 481 -26.79 19.92 -22.85
C LEU A 481 -26.86 18.54 -23.49
N HIS A 482 -26.28 17.53 -22.85
CA HIS A 482 -26.28 16.16 -23.32
C HIS A 482 -26.79 15.18 -22.27
N THR A 483 -27.56 14.19 -22.69
CA THR A 483 -28.12 13.16 -21.81
C THR A 483 -27.26 11.89 -21.87
N PHE A 484 -26.71 11.47 -20.74
CA PHE A 484 -25.93 10.23 -20.60
C PHE A 484 -26.54 9.34 -19.50
N ARG A 485 -26.88 8.09 -19.85
CA ARG A 485 -27.53 7.12 -18.96
C ARG A 485 -28.79 7.67 -18.26
N GLY A 486 -29.58 8.48 -18.97
CA GLY A 486 -30.83 9.06 -18.45
C GLY A 486 -30.66 10.34 -17.62
N HIS A 487 -29.44 10.86 -17.49
CA HIS A 487 -29.16 12.11 -16.77
C HIS A 487 -28.56 13.15 -17.71
N SER A 488 -29.05 14.39 -17.63
CA SER A 488 -28.59 15.50 -18.48
C SER A 488 -27.42 16.25 -17.82
N TYR A 489 -26.35 16.46 -18.57
CA TYR A 489 -25.15 17.16 -18.14
C TYR A 489 -24.74 18.18 -19.20
N PHE A 490 -24.20 19.31 -18.77
CA PHE A 490 -23.59 20.30 -19.67
C PHE A 490 -22.13 19.92 -19.94
N TYR A 491 -21.70 20.03 -21.19
CA TYR A 491 -20.33 19.75 -21.62
C TYR A 491 -19.72 20.93 -22.40
N VAL A 492 -18.40 21.03 -22.37
CA VAL A 492 -17.56 21.94 -23.16
C VAL A 492 -16.78 21.16 -24.21
N ASP A 493 -16.75 21.66 -25.43
CA ASP A 493 -15.92 21.13 -26.51
C ASP A 493 -14.59 21.89 -26.61
N ILE A 494 -13.50 21.14 -26.72
CA ILE A 494 -12.12 21.62 -26.79
C ILE A 494 -11.51 21.08 -28.08
N LEU A 495 -11.15 21.95 -29.00
CA LEU A 495 -10.52 21.61 -30.26
C LEU A 495 -9.02 21.93 -30.21
N ILE A 496 -8.17 20.91 -30.25
CA ILE A 496 -6.71 21.07 -30.25
C ILE A 496 -6.22 21.16 -31.70
N LYS A 497 -5.55 22.26 -32.07
CA LYS A 497 -4.83 22.37 -33.35
C LYS A 497 -3.45 21.73 -33.19
N GLY A 498 -3.28 20.50 -33.67
CA GLY A 498 -1.97 19.84 -33.69
C GLY A 498 -1.06 20.46 -34.74
N ARG A 499 0.25 20.57 -34.45
CA ARG A 499 1.25 21.13 -35.38
C ARG A 499 1.43 20.32 -36.69
N ASP A 500 0.97 19.06 -36.78
CA ASP A 500 1.13 18.25 -38.01
C ASP A 500 0.10 17.11 -38.22
N LYS A 501 -0.96 16.95 -37.42
CA LYS A 501 -1.99 15.90 -37.63
C LYS A 501 -3.36 16.38 -37.15
N GLN A 502 -4.41 15.75 -37.72
CA GLN A 502 -5.82 16.15 -37.64
C GLN A 502 -6.27 16.73 -36.27
N PRO A 503 -7.14 17.76 -36.28
CA PRO A 503 -7.59 18.42 -35.06
C PRO A 503 -8.30 17.44 -34.14
N THR A 504 -7.91 17.44 -32.86
CA THR A 504 -8.46 16.53 -31.85
C THR A 504 -9.56 17.25 -31.07
N LEU A 505 -10.79 16.71 -31.14
CA LEU A 505 -11.93 17.21 -30.37
C LEU A 505 -12.05 16.46 -29.04
N ILE A 506 -11.99 17.19 -27.94
CA ILE A 506 -12.10 16.71 -26.57
C ILE A 506 -13.36 17.31 -25.94
N ARG A 507 -14.19 16.49 -25.31
CA ARG A 507 -15.41 16.94 -24.63
C ARG A 507 -15.30 16.72 -23.13
N THR A 508 -15.53 17.75 -22.32
CA THR A 508 -15.39 17.69 -20.85
C THR A 508 -16.64 18.22 -20.13
N PRO A 509 -17.10 17.60 -19.03
CA PRO A 509 -18.22 18.12 -18.25
C PRO A 509 -17.95 19.53 -17.69
N VAL A 510 -18.94 20.41 -17.66
CA VAL A 510 -18.81 21.78 -17.12
C VAL A 510 -18.47 21.78 -15.63
N ASP A 511 -18.94 20.80 -14.87
CA ASP A 511 -18.68 20.65 -13.45
C ASP A 511 -17.28 20.08 -13.13
N SER A 512 -16.55 19.62 -14.14
CA SER A 512 -15.16 19.23 -14.01
C SER A 512 -14.26 20.45 -13.74
N SER A 513 -13.10 20.24 -13.14
CA SER A 513 -12.12 21.30 -12.84
C SER A 513 -11.73 22.12 -14.08
N ILE A 514 -11.50 21.46 -15.22
CA ILE A 514 -11.20 22.14 -16.49
C ILE A 514 -12.45 22.76 -17.13
N GLY A 515 -13.61 22.10 -17.06
CA GLY A 515 -14.87 22.62 -17.58
C GLY A 515 -15.33 23.88 -16.84
N LYS A 516 -15.14 23.93 -15.52
CA LYS A 516 -15.46 25.10 -14.68
C LYS A 516 -14.59 26.29 -15.05
N ALA A 517 -13.28 26.09 -15.15
CA ALA A 517 -12.34 27.14 -15.52
C ALA A 517 -12.66 27.75 -16.90
N ILE A 518 -12.94 26.89 -17.90
CA ILE A 518 -13.33 27.32 -19.24
C ILE A 518 -14.73 27.99 -19.24
N SER A 519 -15.63 27.56 -18.36
CA SER A 519 -16.98 28.15 -18.20
C SER A 519 -17.09 29.45 -17.47
N GLN A 520 -16.11 29.76 -16.65
CA GLN A 520 -16.01 31.08 -16.03
C GLN A 520 -15.54 32.14 -17.03
N GLN A 521 -14.81 31.73 -18.08
CA GLN A 521 -14.29 32.61 -19.13
C GLN A 521 -15.25 32.76 -20.32
N LEU A 522 -16.07 31.74 -20.61
CA LEU A 522 -17.11 31.82 -21.63
C LEU A 522 -18.39 32.45 -21.06
N GLY A 523 -18.51 33.77 -21.17
CA GLY A 523 -19.61 34.56 -20.58
C GLY A 523 -20.99 34.32 -21.20
N GLU A 524 -21.08 33.93 -22.48
CA GLU A 524 -22.38 33.65 -23.14
C GLU A 524 -22.34 32.46 -24.13
N ARG A 525 -23.53 31.94 -24.46
CA ARG A 525 -23.71 30.91 -25.50
C ARG A 525 -23.24 31.45 -26.86
N LYS A 526 -22.18 30.83 -27.43
CA LYS A 526 -21.59 31.00 -28.78
C LYS A 526 -20.26 31.77 -28.86
N GLN A 527 -19.63 32.09 -27.72
CA GLN A 527 -18.23 32.55 -27.71
C GLN A 527 -17.25 31.39 -27.92
N GLN A 528 -16.14 31.68 -28.61
CA GLN A 528 -14.93 30.86 -28.66
C GLN A 528 -13.82 31.62 -27.91
N ILE A 529 -13.01 30.89 -27.16
CA ILE A 529 -11.82 31.42 -26.51
C ILE A 529 -10.61 30.56 -26.89
N TYR A 530 -9.48 31.25 -27.09
CA TYR A 530 -8.19 30.61 -27.30
C TYR A 530 -7.49 30.51 -25.97
N LEU A 531 -7.00 29.30 -25.67
CA LEU A 531 -6.41 29.00 -24.38
C LEU A 531 -5.12 28.24 -24.59
N ARG A 532 -4.11 28.59 -23.79
CA ARG A 532 -2.86 27.84 -23.73
C ARG A 532 -2.75 27.13 -22.39
N VAL A 533 -2.31 25.87 -22.40
CA VAL A 533 -2.03 25.14 -21.16
C VAL A 533 -0.76 25.69 -20.52
N ILE A 534 -0.91 26.36 -19.38
CA ILE A 534 0.21 26.90 -18.60
C ILE A 534 0.57 26.05 -17.38
N SER A 535 -0.32 25.14 -16.97
CA SER A 535 0.02 24.15 -15.94
C SER A 535 -0.83 22.88 -16.08
N VAL A 536 -0.20 21.73 -15.84
CA VAL A 536 -0.87 20.42 -15.78
C VAL A 536 -0.57 19.76 -14.45
N GLY A 537 -1.56 19.76 -13.55
CA GLY A 537 -1.55 19.09 -12.25
C GLY A 537 -2.44 17.84 -12.22
N TYR A 538 -2.44 17.12 -11.09
CA TYR A 538 -3.27 15.92 -10.95
C TYR A 538 -4.76 16.29 -10.87
N ARG A 539 -5.47 16.12 -11.99
CA ARG A 539 -6.88 16.53 -12.23
C ARG A 539 -7.11 18.03 -12.29
N THR A 540 -6.06 18.83 -12.41
CA THR A 540 -6.17 20.29 -12.54
C THR A 540 -5.36 20.72 -13.75
N ILE A 541 -5.96 21.47 -14.65
CA ILE A 541 -5.26 22.09 -15.76
C ILE A 541 -5.50 23.58 -15.62
N THR A 542 -4.42 24.36 -15.59
CA THR A 542 -4.46 25.82 -15.58
C THR A 542 -4.23 26.30 -17.00
N VAL A 543 -5.08 27.21 -17.44
CA VAL A 543 -5.11 27.75 -18.79
C VAL A 543 -5.14 29.27 -18.69
N GLU A 544 -4.41 29.95 -19.57
CA GLU A 544 -4.48 31.42 -19.75
C GLU A 544 -5.11 31.78 -21.09
#